data_AF-V4XWY7-F1
#
_entry.id   AF-V4XWY7-F1
#
_cell.length_a   1.000
_cell.length_b   1.000
_cell.length_c   1.000
_cell.angle_alpha   90.00
_cell.angle_beta   90.00
_cell.angle_gamma   90.00
#
_symmetry.space_group_name_H-M   'P 1'
#
loop_
_entity.id
_entity.type
_entity.pdbx_description
1 polymer ?
#
loop_
_entity_poly.entity_id
_entity_poly.type
_entity_poly.pdbx_seq_one_letter_code
_entity_poly.pdbx_strand_id
1 'polypeptide(L)'
;MPSLRVYDTKGTEHSPTGDAGRTNDRVKDLFYDGVRLAVETGRETKFTTFLRARETRNARTEQFYAVYTARDGSISEFMRALRDRIESEWGYTIDDSADDMSVFRALDVGATSLPGSDRDRSVLTELVGSREGATVGVRDAEHALGLVSDLMGQYDRAAIADSPESSALSAFDLVVTPDGSRGIAPLGDTEDRWESTKESLRSQHINQEIASINDSVQTLSREYDLSSSEIRDRVTQRVPALSAPRTGGSRADSLASSGSSSRFDLETLGKYAMIGALVLLVLLAGAWG
;
A
#
# COMPACT_ATOMS: atom_id res chain seq x y z
N MET A 1 -26.45 -13.82 -7.34
CA MET A 1 -26.74 -13.98 -5.89
C MET A 1 -25.42 -14.26 -5.21
N PRO A 2 -25.21 -13.74 -3.98
CA PRO A 2 -24.01 -14.09 -3.22
C PRO A 2 -23.99 -15.59 -2.93
N SER A 3 -22.80 -16.18 -2.88
CA SER A 3 -22.62 -17.58 -2.50
C SER A 3 -21.44 -17.73 -1.54
N LEU A 4 -21.61 -18.56 -0.51
CA LEU A 4 -20.58 -18.92 0.45
C LEU A 4 -20.40 -20.44 0.46
N ARG A 5 -19.15 -20.88 0.29
CA ARG A 5 -18.74 -22.28 0.41
C ARG A 5 -17.57 -22.36 1.39
N VAL A 6 -17.49 -23.44 2.14
CA VAL A 6 -16.42 -23.67 3.11
C VAL A 6 -15.73 -24.96 2.73
N TYR A 7 -14.41 -24.97 2.81
CA TYR A 7 -13.55 -26.07 2.39
C TYR A 7 -12.59 -26.42 3.53
N ASP A 8 -12.20 -27.69 3.61
CA ASP A 8 -11.08 -28.10 4.44
C ASP A 8 -9.73 -27.67 3.83
N THR A 9 -8.63 -27.93 4.54
CA THR A 9 -7.27 -27.60 4.09
C THR A 9 -6.78 -28.42 2.89
N LYS A 10 -7.52 -29.47 2.51
CA LYS A 10 -7.25 -30.26 1.30
C LYS A 10 -8.04 -29.73 0.09
N GLY A 11 -8.85 -28.69 0.28
CA GLY A 11 -9.70 -28.12 -0.75
C GLY A 11 -11.00 -28.90 -0.97
N THR A 12 -11.40 -29.79 -0.07
CA THR A 12 -12.68 -30.51 -0.16
C THR A 12 -13.78 -29.68 0.50
N GLU A 13 -14.87 -29.43 -0.21
CA GLU A 13 -16.02 -28.68 0.32
C GLU A 13 -16.56 -29.42 1.55
N HIS A 14 -16.62 -28.69 2.67
CA HIS A 14 -17.09 -29.21 3.94
C HIS A 14 -18.62 -29.08 4.02
N SER A 15 -19.27 -30.19 4.36
CA SER A 15 -20.69 -30.23 4.71
C SER A 15 -20.85 -30.97 6.04
N PRO A 16 -21.48 -30.37 7.07
CA PRO A 16 -21.74 -31.04 8.34
C PRO A 16 -22.62 -32.29 8.20
N THR A 17 -23.41 -32.38 7.14
CA THR A 17 -24.25 -33.56 6.82
C THR A 17 -23.48 -34.72 6.23
N GLY A 18 -22.19 -34.56 5.95
CA GLY A 18 -21.32 -35.63 5.43
C GLY A 18 -21.43 -35.89 3.93
N ASP A 19 -22.08 -34.99 3.18
CA ASP A 19 -22.17 -35.10 1.72
C ASP A 19 -20.79 -34.94 1.06
N ALA A 20 -20.52 -35.75 0.04
CA ALA A 20 -19.29 -35.65 -0.74
C ALA A 20 -19.22 -34.29 -1.45
N GLY A 21 -18.33 -33.43 -0.97
CA GLY A 21 -18.13 -32.08 -1.46
C GLY A 21 -17.32 -32.01 -2.75
N ARG A 22 -17.44 -30.87 -3.45
CA ARG A 22 -16.57 -30.55 -4.60
C ARG A 22 -15.15 -30.31 -4.11
N THR A 23 -14.16 -30.60 -4.94
CA THR A 23 -12.78 -30.21 -4.67
C THR A 23 -12.44 -28.87 -5.31
N ASN A 24 -11.54 -28.14 -4.68
CA ASN A 24 -11.04 -26.84 -5.11
C ASN A 24 -9.53 -26.78 -4.87
N ASP A 25 -8.74 -27.09 -5.90
CA ASP A 25 -7.28 -27.11 -5.82
C ASP A 25 -6.70 -25.75 -5.43
N ARG A 26 -7.37 -24.64 -5.79
CA ARG A 26 -6.91 -23.31 -5.40
C ARG A 26 -6.92 -23.12 -3.89
N VAL A 27 -7.94 -23.62 -3.18
CA VAL A 27 -7.98 -23.55 -1.71
C VAL A 27 -6.81 -24.33 -1.09
N LYS A 28 -6.53 -25.51 -1.66
CA LYS A 28 -5.41 -26.34 -1.22
C LYS A 28 -4.08 -25.60 -1.41
N ASP A 29 -3.87 -24.96 -2.55
CA ASP A 29 -2.66 -24.17 -2.81
C ASP A 29 -2.52 -23.00 -1.81
N LEU A 30 -3.60 -22.22 -1.63
CA LEU A 30 -3.64 -21.11 -0.67
C LEU A 30 -3.30 -21.57 0.76
N PHE A 31 -3.73 -22.77 1.17
CA PHE A 31 -3.36 -23.34 2.46
C PHE A 31 -1.85 -23.62 2.57
N TYR A 32 -1.26 -24.27 1.56
CA TYR A 32 0.18 -24.55 1.56
C TYR A 32 1.03 -23.28 1.53
N ASP A 33 0.50 -22.21 0.95
CA ASP A 33 1.16 -20.90 0.86
C ASP A 33 0.94 -20.02 2.10
N GLY A 34 0.18 -20.49 3.09
CA GLY A 34 -0.10 -19.73 4.31
C GLY A 34 -0.93 -18.45 4.07
N VAL A 35 -1.82 -18.45 3.06
CA VAL A 35 -2.66 -17.30 2.74
C VAL A 35 -3.81 -17.16 3.72
N ARG A 36 -3.87 -16.07 4.48
CA ARG A 36 -4.93 -15.83 5.46
C ARG A 36 -6.16 -15.15 4.86
N LEU A 37 -5.95 -14.35 3.83
CA LEU A 37 -6.98 -13.70 3.04
C LEU A 37 -6.53 -13.60 1.59
N ALA A 38 -7.40 -13.92 0.64
CA ALA A 38 -7.26 -13.58 -0.76
C ALA A 38 -8.52 -12.85 -1.24
N VAL A 39 -8.31 -11.77 -1.99
CA VAL A 39 -9.36 -10.97 -2.62
C VAL A 39 -9.13 -11.00 -4.12
N GLU A 40 -10.12 -11.44 -4.87
CA GLU A 40 -10.13 -11.36 -6.33
C GLU A 40 -11.25 -10.41 -6.75
N THR A 41 -10.93 -9.43 -7.56
CA THR A 41 -11.83 -8.40 -8.08
C THR A 41 -12.01 -8.59 -9.59
N GLY A 42 -13.12 -8.09 -10.14
CA GLY A 42 -13.45 -8.26 -11.55
C GLY A 42 -14.95 -8.11 -11.79
N ARG A 43 -15.57 -9.08 -12.47
CA ARG A 43 -17.03 -9.11 -12.64
C ARG A 43 -17.79 -9.46 -11.36
N GLU A 44 -17.12 -10.16 -10.46
CA GLU A 44 -17.59 -10.51 -9.13
C GLU A 44 -16.41 -10.36 -8.17
N THR A 45 -16.67 -9.87 -6.98
CA THR A 45 -15.73 -9.87 -5.87
C THR A 45 -15.76 -11.22 -5.19
N LYS A 46 -14.59 -11.82 -5.02
CA LYS A 46 -14.40 -13.09 -4.32
C LYS A 46 -13.46 -12.91 -3.15
N PHE A 47 -13.93 -13.27 -1.95
CA PHE A 47 -13.12 -13.34 -0.74
C PHE A 47 -12.86 -14.80 -0.41
N THR A 48 -11.59 -15.14 -0.15
CA THR A 48 -11.19 -16.45 0.35
C THR A 48 -10.42 -16.26 1.65
N THR A 49 -10.96 -16.69 2.79
CA THR A 49 -10.34 -16.44 4.09
C THR A 49 -10.13 -17.72 4.88
N PHE A 50 -8.97 -17.81 5.52
CA PHE A 50 -8.67 -18.86 6.49
C PHE A 50 -9.46 -18.62 7.78
N LEU A 51 -10.02 -19.69 8.33
CA LEU A 51 -10.61 -19.67 9.66
C LEU A 51 -10.38 -20.98 10.41
N ARG A 52 -10.56 -20.90 11.72
CA ARG A 52 -10.60 -22.05 12.61
C ARG A 52 -11.97 -22.14 13.25
N ALA A 53 -12.54 -23.34 13.30
CA ALA A 53 -13.81 -23.57 13.95
C ALA A 53 -13.85 -24.94 14.63
N ARG A 54 -14.74 -25.10 15.60
CA ARG A 54 -14.97 -26.36 16.32
C ARG A 54 -16.46 -26.61 16.47
N GLU A 55 -16.90 -27.85 16.30
CA GLU A 55 -18.31 -28.23 16.42
C GLU A 55 -18.88 -27.96 17.83
N THR A 56 -18.07 -28.19 18.86
CA THR A 56 -18.41 -27.89 20.25
C THR A 56 -17.22 -27.29 20.98
N ARG A 57 -17.45 -26.66 22.14
CA ARG A 57 -16.37 -26.08 22.97
C ARG A 57 -15.25 -27.07 23.31
N ASN A 58 -15.60 -28.35 23.46
CA ASN A 58 -14.68 -29.43 23.82
C ASN A 58 -14.13 -30.18 22.60
N ALA A 59 -14.65 -29.92 21.40
CA ALA A 59 -14.15 -30.53 20.17
C ALA A 59 -12.78 -29.96 19.80
N ARG A 60 -12.03 -30.75 19.04
CA ARG A 60 -10.78 -30.29 18.43
C ARG A 60 -11.09 -29.17 17.44
N THR A 61 -10.28 -28.12 17.46
CA THR A 61 -10.33 -27.08 16.44
C THR A 61 -9.87 -27.63 15.09
N GLU A 62 -10.70 -27.40 14.08
CA GLU A 62 -10.41 -27.69 12.68
C GLU A 62 -10.12 -26.40 11.92
N GLN A 63 -9.47 -26.54 10.76
CA GLN A 63 -9.04 -25.45 9.90
C GLN A 63 -9.81 -25.49 8.60
N PHE A 64 -10.29 -24.33 8.17
CA PHE A 64 -11.13 -24.19 6.98
C PHE A 64 -10.72 -22.98 6.15
N TYR A 65 -11.21 -22.97 4.91
CA TYR A 65 -11.29 -21.78 4.08
C TYR A 65 -12.74 -21.50 3.71
N ALA A 66 -13.16 -20.26 3.92
CA ALA A 66 -14.42 -19.75 3.43
C ALA A 66 -14.20 -19.01 2.11
N VAL A 67 -14.93 -19.40 1.07
CA VAL A 67 -14.95 -18.75 -0.24
C VAL A 67 -16.31 -18.11 -0.45
N TYR A 68 -16.34 -16.78 -0.43
CA TYR A 68 -17.51 -15.97 -0.71
C TYR A 68 -17.38 -15.31 -2.08
N THR A 69 -18.46 -15.28 -2.85
CA THR A 69 -18.50 -14.63 -4.16
C THR A 69 -19.79 -13.84 -4.30
N ALA A 70 -19.69 -12.58 -4.71
CA ALA A 70 -20.81 -11.69 -4.96
C ALA A 70 -20.43 -10.66 -6.03
N ARG A 71 -21.41 -10.09 -6.74
CA ARG A 71 -21.15 -9.06 -7.78
C ARG A 71 -20.45 -7.83 -7.21
N ASP A 72 -21.00 -7.30 -6.12
CA ASP A 72 -20.51 -6.09 -5.43
C ASP A 72 -20.32 -6.39 -3.94
N GLY A 73 -19.65 -7.51 -3.63
CA GLY A 73 -19.52 -7.99 -2.24
C GLY A 73 -18.62 -7.11 -1.39
N SER A 74 -19.09 -6.73 -0.21
CA SER A 74 -18.26 -6.07 0.81
C SER A 74 -17.68 -7.06 1.82
N ILE A 75 -16.58 -6.69 2.48
CA ILE A 75 -16.01 -7.48 3.59
C ILE A 75 -17.04 -7.70 4.70
N SER A 76 -17.82 -6.68 5.06
CA SER A 76 -18.82 -6.79 6.13
C SER A 76 -19.97 -7.76 5.78
N GLU A 77 -20.40 -7.80 4.52
CA GLU A 77 -21.38 -8.80 4.06
C GLU A 77 -20.79 -10.21 4.07
N PHE A 78 -19.55 -10.35 3.62
CA PHE A 78 -18.83 -11.61 3.67
C PHE A 78 -18.72 -12.14 5.11
N MET A 79 -18.24 -11.32 6.05
CA MET A 79 -18.06 -11.73 7.45
C MET A 79 -19.39 -12.09 8.12
N ARG A 80 -20.47 -11.35 7.82
CA ARG A 80 -21.82 -11.70 8.29
C ARG A 80 -22.27 -13.05 7.76
N ALA A 81 -22.16 -13.27 6.44
CA ALA A 81 -22.54 -14.54 5.82
C ALA A 81 -21.70 -15.71 6.36
N LEU A 82 -20.42 -15.48 6.65
CA LEU A 82 -19.52 -16.46 7.23
C LEU A 82 -19.95 -16.86 8.65
N ARG A 83 -20.22 -15.89 9.52
CA ARG A 83 -20.70 -16.16 10.88
C ARG A 83 -22.06 -16.86 10.87
N ASP A 84 -23.00 -16.40 10.04
CA ASP A 84 -24.30 -17.05 9.91
C ASP A 84 -24.15 -18.52 9.50
N ARG A 85 -23.30 -18.82 8.51
CA ARG A 85 -23.03 -20.20 8.08
C ARG A 85 -22.39 -21.06 9.17
N ILE A 86 -21.32 -20.59 9.79
CA ILE A 86 -20.54 -21.41 10.73
C ILE A 86 -21.25 -21.53 12.07
N GLU A 87 -21.74 -20.43 12.63
CA GLU A 87 -22.24 -20.40 14.00
C GLU A 87 -23.74 -20.66 14.07
N SER A 88 -24.54 -20.12 13.15
CA SER A 88 -26.00 -20.26 13.19
C SER A 88 -26.50 -21.49 12.45
N GLU A 89 -26.03 -21.73 11.22
CA GLU A 89 -26.48 -22.88 10.40
C GLU A 89 -25.83 -24.18 10.85
N TRP A 90 -24.51 -24.18 11.11
CA TRP A 90 -23.78 -25.40 11.47
C TRP A 90 -23.67 -25.62 12.98
N GLY A 91 -23.89 -24.58 13.79
CA GLY A 91 -23.75 -24.66 15.25
C GLY A 91 -22.30 -24.72 15.74
N TYR A 92 -21.32 -24.44 14.87
CA TYR A 92 -19.91 -24.46 15.22
C TYR A 92 -19.55 -23.18 15.98
N THR A 93 -18.42 -23.18 16.68
CA THR A 93 -17.83 -21.99 17.30
C THR A 93 -16.56 -21.64 16.55
N ILE A 94 -16.45 -20.40 16.07
CA ILE A 94 -15.20 -19.90 15.48
C ILE A 94 -14.17 -19.74 16.59
N ASP A 95 -12.98 -20.31 16.39
CA ASP A 95 -11.85 -20.22 17.31
C ASP A 95 -10.86 -19.19 16.80
N ASP A 96 -11.06 -17.94 17.19
CA ASP A 96 -10.24 -16.81 16.79
C ASP A 96 -9.09 -16.52 17.78
N SER A 97 -8.85 -17.39 18.76
CA SER A 97 -7.86 -17.16 19.83
C SER A 97 -6.41 -17.38 19.39
N ALA A 98 -6.20 -18.16 18.31
CA ALA A 98 -4.88 -18.50 17.82
C ALA A 98 -4.18 -17.31 17.12
N ASP A 99 -2.84 -17.27 17.15
CA ASP A 99 -2.07 -16.19 16.51
C ASP A 99 -2.35 -16.10 15.01
N ASP A 100 -2.54 -17.25 14.37
CA ASP A 100 -2.80 -17.41 12.94
C ASP A 100 -4.21 -16.97 12.50
N MET A 101 -5.04 -16.53 13.46
CA MET A 101 -6.37 -15.94 13.26
C MET A 101 -6.35 -14.40 13.32
N SER A 102 -5.18 -13.75 13.37
CA SER A 102 -5.06 -12.29 13.44
C SER A 102 -5.76 -11.56 12.29
N VAL A 103 -5.63 -12.04 11.06
CA VAL A 103 -6.30 -11.48 9.88
C VAL A 103 -7.82 -11.68 9.95
N PHE A 104 -8.27 -12.87 10.39
CA PHE A 104 -9.69 -13.12 10.61
C PHE A 104 -10.27 -12.14 11.65
N ARG A 105 -9.60 -11.94 12.78
CA ARG A 105 -10.02 -10.98 13.81
C ARG A 105 -10.11 -9.56 13.27
N ALA A 106 -9.11 -9.12 12.51
CA ALA A 106 -9.09 -7.79 11.90
C ALA A 106 -10.28 -7.61 10.93
N LEU A 107 -10.58 -8.61 10.11
CA LEU A 107 -11.76 -8.62 9.22
C LEU A 107 -13.07 -8.55 9.99
N ASP A 108 -13.18 -9.32 11.07
CA ASP A 108 -14.42 -9.46 11.84
C ASP A 108 -14.83 -8.17 12.54
N VAL A 109 -13.87 -7.49 13.17
CA VAL A 109 -14.13 -6.21 13.84
C VAL A 109 -14.02 -5.01 12.89
N GLY A 110 -13.60 -5.23 11.65
CA GLY A 110 -13.34 -4.17 10.67
C GLY A 110 -12.17 -3.26 11.05
N ALA A 111 -11.15 -3.79 11.74
CA ALA A 111 -9.98 -3.02 12.14
C ALA A 111 -9.00 -2.86 10.97
N THR A 112 -8.81 -1.63 10.54
CA THR A 112 -7.87 -1.27 9.47
C THR A 112 -7.02 -0.07 9.88
N SER A 113 -5.75 -0.10 9.51
CA SER A 113 -4.83 1.04 9.65
C SER A 113 -4.02 1.17 8.37
N LEU A 114 -3.75 2.39 7.89
CA LEU A 114 -2.92 2.58 6.70
C LEU A 114 -1.44 2.71 7.11
N PRO A 115 -0.56 1.76 6.72
CA PRO A 115 0.87 1.87 6.98
C PRO A 115 1.56 2.84 6.03
N GLY A 116 2.74 3.30 6.45
CA GLY A 116 3.66 4.07 5.62
C GLY A 116 3.25 5.53 5.43
N SER A 117 4.11 6.27 4.73
CA SER A 117 3.82 7.64 4.32
C SER A 117 2.93 7.68 3.06
N ASP A 118 2.36 8.85 2.73
CA ASP A 118 1.66 9.03 1.45
C ASP A 118 2.56 8.67 0.26
N ARG A 119 3.86 8.99 0.35
CA ARG A 119 4.84 8.66 -0.69
C ARG A 119 5.03 7.16 -0.86
N ASP A 120 5.11 6.41 0.23
CA ASP A 120 5.24 4.94 0.16
C ASP A 120 4.00 4.33 -0.48
N ARG A 121 2.81 4.84 -0.13
CA ARG A 121 1.55 4.40 -0.74
C ARG A 121 1.44 4.77 -2.21
N SER A 122 1.95 5.92 -2.65
CA SER A 122 2.04 6.26 -4.07
C SER A 122 2.95 5.30 -4.86
N VAL A 123 4.09 4.89 -4.28
CA VAL A 123 4.97 3.90 -4.91
C VAL A 123 4.26 2.56 -5.04
N LEU A 124 3.61 2.09 -3.96
CA LEU A 124 2.87 0.84 -3.99
C LEU A 124 1.72 0.87 -5.02
N THR A 125 0.98 1.98 -5.06
CA THR A 125 -0.10 2.22 -6.03
C THR A 125 0.40 2.10 -7.46
N GLU A 126 1.53 2.72 -7.79
CA GLU A 126 2.12 2.67 -9.13
C GLU A 126 2.54 1.25 -9.52
N LEU A 127 3.17 0.50 -8.59
CA LEU A 127 3.60 -0.88 -8.83
C LEU A 127 2.40 -1.83 -9.09
N VAL A 128 1.36 -1.69 -8.27
CA VAL A 128 0.13 -2.50 -8.41
C VAL A 128 -0.60 -2.12 -9.70
N GLY A 129 -0.78 -0.82 -9.98
CA GLY A 129 -1.46 -0.33 -11.19
C GLY A 129 -0.74 -0.69 -12.49
N SER A 130 0.60 -0.79 -12.45
CA SER A 130 1.42 -1.23 -13.58
C SER A 130 1.41 -2.74 -13.80
N ARG A 131 0.69 -3.51 -12.95
CA ARG A 131 0.58 -4.97 -13.00
C ARG A 131 1.92 -5.69 -12.91
N GLU A 132 2.91 -5.07 -12.28
CA GLU A 132 4.21 -5.70 -12.07
C GLU A 132 4.22 -6.63 -10.84
N GLY A 133 3.14 -6.63 -10.06
CA GLY A 133 3.02 -7.38 -8.81
C GLY A 133 3.85 -6.76 -7.69
N ALA A 134 3.28 -6.54 -6.52
CA ALA A 134 3.99 -5.97 -5.37
C ALA A 134 3.86 -6.87 -4.14
N THR A 135 5.00 -7.21 -3.54
CA THR A 135 5.06 -7.95 -2.28
C THR A 135 5.64 -7.05 -1.20
N VAL A 136 4.89 -6.83 -0.11
CA VAL A 136 5.28 -5.90 0.95
C VAL A 136 5.04 -6.46 2.35
N GLY A 137 5.95 -6.15 3.26
CA GLY A 137 5.84 -6.40 4.70
C GLY A 137 5.22 -5.20 5.43
N VAL A 138 4.40 -5.48 6.44
CA VAL A 138 3.76 -4.50 7.31
C VAL A 138 3.75 -4.98 8.77
N ARG A 139 3.38 -4.08 9.68
CA ARG A 139 3.49 -4.33 11.12
C ARG A 139 2.61 -5.48 11.61
N ASP A 140 1.36 -5.52 11.18
CA ASP A 140 0.34 -6.43 11.72
C ASP A 140 -0.85 -6.57 10.74
N ALA A 141 -1.81 -7.41 11.10
CA ALA A 141 -2.97 -7.73 10.30
C ALA A 141 -3.88 -6.52 9.98
N GLU A 142 -3.98 -5.54 10.88
CA GLU A 142 -4.78 -4.33 10.65
C GLU A 142 -4.16 -3.45 9.57
N HIS A 143 -2.82 -3.37 9.56
CA HIS A 143 -2.08 -2.67 8.51
C HIS A 143 -2.17 -3.40 7.16
N ALA A 144 -2.13 -4.73 7.19
CA ALA A 144 -2.27 -5.53 5.98
C ALA A 144 -3.67 -5.37 5.36
N LEU A 145 -4.71 -5.46 6.18
CA LEU A 145 -6.09 -5.27 5.74
C LEU A 145 -6.33 -3.83 5.27
N GLY A 146 -5.70 -2.85 5.92
CA GLY A 146 -5.72 -1.46 5.49
C GLY A 146 -5.24 -1.29 4.05
N LEU A 147 -4.08 -1.83 3.69
CA LEU A 147 -3.55 -1.74 2.31
C LEU A 147 -4.44 -2.47 1.30
N VAL A 148 -4.88 -3.69 1.62
CA VAL A 148 -5.76 -4.48 0.72
C VAL A 148 -7.08 -3.76 0.48
N SER A 149 -7.59 -3.03 1.48
CA SER A 149 -8.83 -2.26 1.36
C SER A 149 -8.63 -0.94 0.60
N ASP A 150 -7.53 -0.23 0.86
CA ASP A 150 -7.18 1.06 0.21
C ASP A 150 -6.96 0.91 -1.30
N LEU A 151 -6.31 -0.19 -1.69
CA LEU A 151 -6.00 -0.49 -3.10
C LEU A 151 -7.12 -1.29 -3.79
N MET A 152 -8.26 -1.49 -3.14
CA MET A 152 -9.37 -2.23 -3.73
C MET A 152 -9.86 -1.53 -5.01
N GLY A 153 -9.90 -2.29 -6.11
CA GLY A 153 -10.21 -1.77 -7.46
C GLY A 153 -8.99 -1.32 -8.27
N GLN A 154 -7.79 -1.33 -7.66
CA GLN A 154 -6.52 -1.06 -8.35
C GLN A 154 -5.75 -2.36 -8.69
N TYR A 155 -6.01 -3.44 -7.94
CA TYR A 155 -5.58 -4.80 -8.26
C TYR A 155 -6.74 -5.62 -8.85
N ASP A 156 -6.41 -6.68 -9.59
CA ASP A 156 -7.31 -7.79 -9.93
C ASP A 156 -7.26 -8.86 -8.82
N ARG A 157 -6.09 -9.05 -8.17
CA ARG A 157 -5.90 -10.01 -7.09
C ARG A 157 -4.96 -9.50 -6.00
N ALA A 158 -5.42 -9.57 -4.74
CA ALA A 158 -4.60 -9.29 -3.56
C ALA A 158 -4.61 -10.45 -2.55
N ALA A 159 -3.53 -10.62 -1.79
CA ALA A 159 -3.43 -11.61 -0.73
C ALA A 159 -2.78 -11.04 0.54
N ILE A 160 -3.19 -11.55 1.69
CA ILE A 160 -2.45 -11.45 2.96
C ILE A 160 -1.92 -12.84 3.28
N ALA A 161 -0.60 -13.00 3.36
CA ALA A 161 0.05 -14.30 3.52
C ALA A 161 1.20 -14.24 4.52
N ASP A 162 1.37 -15.32 5.29
CA ASP A 162 2.48 -15.45 6.25
C ASP A 162 3.81 -15.83 5.55
N SER A 163 3.74 -16.32 4.31
CA SER A 163 4.90 -16.82 3.54
C SER A 163 4.89 -16.24 2.11
N PRO A 164 5.39 -14.99 1.93
CA PRO A 164 5.25 -14.24 0.68
C PRO A 164 6.05 -14.79 -0.51
N GLU A 165 7.01 -15.69 -0.28
CA GLU A 165 7.93 -16.20 -1.33
C GLU A 165 7.34 -17.36 -2.17
N SER A 166 6.10 -17.78 -1.91
CA SER A 166 5.53 -18.90 -2.66
C SER A 166 5.25 -18.57 -4.13
N SER A 167 5.59 -19.49 -5.02
CA SER A 167 5.31 -19.40 -6.46
C SER A 167 3.82 -19.23 -6.80
N ALA A 168 2.90 -19.71 -5.97
CA ALA A 168 1.47 -19.56 -6.20
C ALA A 168 0.92 -18.16 -5.84
N LEU A 169 1.77 -17.32 -5.21
CA LEU A 169 1.53 -15.91 -4.97
C LEU A 169 1.96 -15.02 -6.15
N SER A 170 2.75 -15.53 -7.10
CA SER A 170 3.18 -14.79 -8.31
C SER A 170 2.03 -14.31 -9.20
N ALA A 171 0.84 -14.92 -9.05
CA ALA A 171 -0.35 -14.55 -9.79
C ALA A 171 -1.18 -13.44 -9.12
N PHE A 172 -0.71 -12.87 -8.00
CA PHE A 172 -1.34 -11.74 -7.32
C PHE A 172 -0.63 -10.44 -7.67
N ASP A 173 -1.42 -9.38 -7.86
CA ASP A 173 -0.88 -8.04 -8.10
C ASP A 173 -0.38 -7.40 -6.80
N LEU A 174 -0.92 -7.84 -5.66
CA LEU A 174 -0.53 -7.38 -4.33
C LEU A 174 -0.46 -8.55 -3.34
N VAL A 175 0.66 -8.68 -2.65
CA VAL A 175 0.85 -9.61 -1.52
C VAL A 175 1.33 -8.80 -0.33
N VAL A 176 0.63 -8.93 0.79
CA VAL A 176 0.97 -8.22 2.03
C VAL A 176 1.26 -9.23 3.14
N THR A 177 2.37 -9.07 3.84
CA THR A 177 2.78 -9.95 4.93
C THR A 177 2.83 -9.19 6.25
N PRO A 178 2.07 -9.59 7.29
CA PRO A 178 2.14 -8.99 8.61
C PRO A 178 3.33 -9.55 9.41
N ASP A 179 4.55 -9.12 9.08
CA ASP A 179 5.82 -9.63 9.63
C ASP A 179 6.45 -8.74 10.72
N GLY A 180 5.78 -7.64 11.10
CA GLY A 180 6.32 -6.69 12.07
C GLY A 180 7.15 -5.55 11.45
N SER A 181 7.20 -5.47 10.13
CA SER A 181 7.84 -4.37 9.41
C SER A 181 7.27 -3.00 9.80
N ARG A 182 8.12 -1.97 9.77
CA ARG A 182 7.68 -0.58 10.01
C ARG A 182 7.27 0.06 8.70
N GLY A 183 6.07 0.64 8.67
CA GLY A 183 5.54 1.26 7.45
C GLY A 183 5.22 0.20 6.39
N ILE A 184 5.58 0.49 5.14
CA ILE A 184 5.47 -0.44 4.01
C ILE A 184 6.90 -0.82 3.62
N ALA A 185 7.29 -2.07 3.85
CA ALA A 185 8.60 -2.58 3.48
C ALA A 185 8.48 -3.41 2.18
N PRO A 186 9.13 -3.06 1.07
CA PRO A 186 9.16 -3.94 -0.10
C PRO A 186 9.90 -5.25 0.24
N LEU A 187 9.45 -6.36 -0.32
CA LEU A 187 10.04 -7.69 -0.12
C LEU A 187 10.37 -8.35 -1.46
N GLY A 188 11.47 -9.11 -1.47
CA GLY A 188 11.94 -9.87 -2.64
C GLY A 188 12.16 -8.97 -3.87
N ASP A 189 11.66 -9.41 -5.03
CA ASP A 189 11.77 -8.69 -6.32
C ASP A 189 11.10 -7.30 -6.31
N THR A 190 10.32 -6.98 -5.27
CA THR A 190 9.70 -5.66 -5.10
C THR A 190 10.73 -4.61 -4.68
N GLU A 191 11.83 -4.97 -4.03
CA GLU A 191 12.83 -4.02 -3.50
C GLU A 191 13.45 -3.16 -4.60
N ASP A 192 13.92 -3.78 -5.69
CA ASP A 192 14.55 -3.07 -6.81
C ASP A 192 13.55 -2.18 -7.57
N ARG A 193 12.32 -2.67 -7.74
CA ARG A 193 11.24 -1.95 -8.42
C ARG A 193 10.71 -0.80 -7.58
N TRP A 194 10.72 -0.96 -6.26
CA TRP A 194 10.33 0.08 -5.32
C TRP A 194 11.22 1.31 -5.44
N GLU A 195 12.54 1.16 -5.37
CA GLU A 195 13.46 2.30 -5.41
C GLU A 195 13.48 2.98 -6.79
N SER A 196 13.40 2.21 -7.88
CA SER A 196 13.28 2.79 -9.23
C SER A 196 11.98 3.55 -9.43
N THR A 197 10.85 3.02 -8.98
CA THR A 197 9.54 3.70 -9.02
C THR A 197 9.54 4.97 -8.16
N LYS A 198 10.13 4.89 -6.96
CA LYS A 198 10.26 6.03 -6.04
C LYS A 198 11.08 7.18 -6.61
N GLU A 199 12.13 6.89 -7.38
CA GLU A 199 12.93 7.91 -8.06
C GLU A 199 12.23 8.46 -9.32
N SER A 200 11.50 7.60 -10.05
CA SER A 200 10.65 8.01 -11.17
C SER A 200 9.58 9.01 -10.72
N LEU A 201 8.79 8.66 -9.69
CA LEU A 201 7.76 9.53 -9.12
C LEU A 201 8.36 10.84 -8.59
N ARG A 202 9.54 10.77 -7.98
CA ARG A 202 10.27 11.97 -7.53
C ARG A 202 10.60 12.89 -8.71
N SER A 203 11.15 12.33 -9.78
CA SER A 203 11.55 13.07 -10.98
C SER A 203 10.33 13.70 -11.66
N GLN A 204 9.23 12.95 -11.77
CA GLN A 204 7.96 13.46 -12.29
C GLN A 204 7.44 14.64 -11.47
N HIS A 205 7.41 14.53 -10.15
CA HIS A 205 6.97 15.60 -9.27
C HIS A 205 7.86 16.85 -9.39
N ILE A 206 9.19 16.69 -9.43
CA ILE A 206 10.12 17.81 -9.65
C ILE A 206 9.84 18.49 -11.00
N ASN A 207 9.64 17.72 -12.06
CA ASN A 207 9.36 18.26 -13.39
C ASN A 207 8.02 19.00 -13.44
N GLN A 208 6.99 18.50 -12.76
CA GLN A 208 5.69 19.17 -12.63
C GLN A 208 5.81 20.51 -11.89
N GLU A 209 6.55 20.55 -10.78
CA GLU A 209 6.81 21.78 -10.04
C GLU A 209 7.59 22.81 -10.89
N ILE A 210 8.60 22.37 -11.64
CA ILE A 210 9.35 23.24 -12.55
C ILE A 210 8.43 23.80 -13.66
N ALA A 211 7.55 22.97 -14.23
CA ALA A 211 6.58 23.39 -15.23
C ALA A 211 5.60 24.44 -14.65
N SER A 212 5.09 24.20 -13.44
CA SER A 212 4.21 25.14 -12.72
C SER A 212 4.88 26.50 -12.45
N ILE A 213 6.17 26.48 -12.09
CA ILE A 213 6.96 27.71 -11.94
C ILE A 213 7.10 28.45 -13.27
N ASN A 214 7.39 27.73 -14.37
CA ASN A 214 7.51 28.34 -15.69
C ASN A 214 6.20 28.99 -16.15
N ASP A 215 5.06 28.34 -15.92
CA ASP A 215 3.73 28.90 -16.22
C ASP A 215 3.43 30.15 -15.38
N SER A 216 3.83 30.14 -14.11
CA SER A 216 3.70 31.30 -13.22
C SER A 216 4.56 32.47 -13.71
N VAL A 217 5.79 32.22 -14.16
CA VAL A 217 6.68 33.23 -14.74
C VAL A 217 6.09 33.80 -16.04
N GLN A 218 5.55 32.95 -16.92
CA GLN A 218 4.89 33.41 -18.15
C GLN A 218 3.66 34.28 -17.85
N THR A 219 2.88 33.91 -16.83
CA THR A 219 1.72 34.70 -16.40
C THR A 219 2.15 36.07 -15.91
N LEU A 220 3.17 36.15 -15.04
CA LEU A 220 3.71 37.42 -14.55
C LEU A 220 4.22 38.32 -15.68
N SER A 221 4.89 37.73 -16.67
CA SER A 221 5.37 38.46 -17.83
C SER A 221 4.23 39.00 -18.70
N ARG A 222 3.18 38.21 -18.93
CA ARG A 222 2.05 38.61 -19.80
C ARG A 222 1.07 39.58 -19.13
N GLU A 223 0.75 39.37 -17.86
CA GLU A 223 -0.30 40.10 -17.15
C GLU A 223 0.21 41.38 -16.50
N TYR A 224 1.47 41.39 -16.06
CA TYR A 224 2.08 42.54 -15.37
C TYR A 224 3.22 43.20 -16.15
N ASP A 225 3.42 42.80 -17.42
CA ASP A 225 4.45 43.31 -18.33
C ASP A 225 5.88 43.28 -17.74
N LEU A 226 6.12 42.35 -16.81
CA LEU A 226 7.38 42.23 -16.09
C LEU A 226 8.42 41.54 -16.98
N SER A 227 9.62 42.12 -17.03
CA SER A 227 10.76 41.49 -17.70
C SER A 227 11.28 40.28 -16.91
N SER A 228 11.88 39.30 -17.61
CA SER A 228 12.48 38.12 -16.96
C SER A 228 13.56 38.48 -15.93
N SER A 229 14.24 39.61 -16.09
CA SER A 229 15.20 40.15 -15.12
C SER A 229 14.50 40.67 -13.86
N GLU A 230 13.42 41.44 -13.99
CA GLU A 230 12.68 41.94 -12.82
C GLU A 230 12.00 40.81 -12.05
N ILE A 231 11.46 39.81 -12.75
CA ILE A 231 10.90 38.62 -12.11
C ILE A 231 12.01 37.90 -11.34
N ARG A 232 13.19 37.69 -11.95
CA ARG A 232 14.33 37.03 -11.30
C ARG A 232 14.81 37.81 -10.08
N ASP A 233 14.98 39.13 -10.18
CA ASP A 233 15.44 39.97 -9.07
C ASP A 233 14.45 39.92 -7.90
N ARG A 234 13.14 40.03 -8.17
CA ARG A 234 12.09 39.92 -7.13
C ARG A 234 12.03 38.53 -6.50
N VAL A 235 12.16 37.46 -7.30
CA VAL A 235 12.15 36.07 -6.81
C VAL A 235 13.38 35.79 -5.96
N THR A 236 14.58 36.17 -6.42
CA THR A 236 15.84 35.95 -5.69
C THR A 236 15.94 36.80 -4.42
N GLN A 237 15.34 38.00 -4.40
CA GLN A 237 15.24 38.83 -3.20
C GLN A 237 14.36 38.17 -2.11
N ARG A 238 13.27 37.50 -2.50
CA ARG A 238 12.31 36.88 -1.58
C ARG A 238 12.63 35.43 -1.24
N VAL A 239 13.29 34.72 -2.13
CA VAL A 239 13.73 33.32 -1.97
C VAL A 239 15.23 33.25 -2.21
N PRO A 240 16.06 33.59 -1.21
CA PRO A 240 17.52 33.64 -1.36
C PRO A 240 18.13 32.30 -1.78
N ALA A 241 17.46 31.18 -1.47
CA ALA A 241 17.87 29.83 -1.85
C ALA A 241 17.94 29.59 -3.37
N LEU A 242 17.24 30.41 -4.17
CA LEU A 242 17.27 30.35 -5.64
C LEU A 242 18.37 31.23 -6.26
N SER A 243 19.18 31.89 -5.43
CA SER A 243 20.34 32.65 -5.91
C SER A 243 21.38 31.71 -6.49
N ALA A 244 21.98 32.07 -7.63
CA ALA A 244 23.09 31.30 -8.18
C ALA A 244 24.22 31.17 -7.13
N PRO A 245 24.83 29.98 -6.97
CA PRO A 245 26.01 29.84 -6.13
C PRO A 245 27.05 30.83 -6.62
N ARG A 246 27.60 31.65 -5.70
CA ARG A 246 28.69 32.56 -6.04
C ARG A 246 29.89 31.69 -6.43
N THR A 247 30.12 31.51 -7.73
CA THR A 247 31.38 30.99 -8.26
C THR A 247 32.49 31.99 -7.95
N GLY A 248 33.03 31.90 -6.74
CA GLY A 248 34.27 32.57 -6.34
C GLY A 248 35.45 31.83 -6.93
N GLY A 249 36.22 32.54 -7.77
CA GLY A 249 37.38 32.01 -8.47
C GLY A 249 38.50 31.49 -7.56
N SER A 250 39.29 30.60 -8.15
CA SER A 250 40.45 29.92 -7.61
C SER A 250 41.47 30.83 -6.91
N ARG A 251 41.91 30.42 -5.71
CA ARG A 251 43.30 30.55 -5.26
C ARG A 251 43.76 29.21 -4.69
N ALA A 252 44.92 28.77 -5.16
CA ALA A 252 45.62 27.56 -4.74
C ALA A 252 46.30 27.74 -3.37
N ASP A 253 46.77 26.60 -2.83
CA ASP A 253 47.49 26.32 -1.58
C ASP A 253 46.63 26.30 -0.29
N SER A 254 46.67 25.28 0.56
CA SER A 254 47.61 24.17 0.75
C SER A 254 46.97 23.02 1.55
N LEU A 255 47.55 21.83 1.40
CA LEU A 255 47.36 20.57 2.15
C LEU A 255 46.98 20.69 3.65
N ALA A 256 45.97 19.91 4.05
CA ALA A 256 46.03 19.08 5.26
C ALA A 256 45.05 17.90 5.13
N SER A 257 45.59 16.69 5.17
CA SER A 257 44.85 15.44 5.26
C SER A 257 44.25 15.26 6.65
N SER A 258 42.95 14.97 6.74
CA SER A 258 42.45 13.90 7.60
C SER A 258 41.09 13.44 7.10
N GLY A 259 40.99 12.14 6.80
CA GLY A 259 39.71 11.49 6.53
C GLY A 259 38.94 11.28 7.83
N SER A 260 37.61 11.36 7.77
CA SER A 260 36.75 10.18 7.87
C SER A 260 35.32 10.59 8.24
N SER A 261 34.40 10.25 7.33
CA SER A 261 33.02 9.79 7.55
C SER A 261 32.10 10.59 8.49
N SER A 262 31.27 11.44 7.90
CA SER A 262 30.01 11.89 8.51
C SER A 262 28.87 11.65 7.53
N ARG A 263 27.92 10.85 8.00
CA ARG A 263 26.68 10.42 7.36
C ARG A 263 25.91 11.62 6.81
N PHE A 264 25.37 11.48 5.60
CA PHE A 264 24.39 12.42 5.08
C PHE A 264 23.09 12.23 5.85
N ASP A 265 22.80 13.16 6.77
CA ASP A 265 21.52 13.26 7.46
C ASP A 265 20.42 13.58 6.46
N LEU A 266 19.50 12.62 6.32
CA LEU A 266 18.37 12.63 5.40
C LEU A 266 17.12 13.32 5.98
N GLU A 267 17.28 14.24 6.94
CA GLU A 267 16.15 14.84 7.68
C GLU A 267 15.73 16.25 7.23
N THR A 268 16.39 16.87 6.23
CA THR A 268 16.10 18.27 5.83
C THR A 268 15.32 18.44 4.53
N LEU A 269 14.98 17.35 3.82
CA LEU A 269 14.24 17.41 2.56
C LEU A 269 12.71 17.52 2.71
N GLY A 270 12.17 17.42 3.93
CA GLY A 270 10.73 17.46 4.20
C GLY A 270 10.08 18.85 4.28
N LYS A 271 10.81 19.95 4.03
CA LYS A 271 10.26 21.32 4.16
C LYS A 271 10.20 22.15 2.87
N TYR A 272 10.65 21.62 1.73
CA TYR A 272 10.79 22.41 0.51
C TYR A 272 9.70 22.19 -0.56
N ALA A 273 8.64 21.43 -0.25
CA ALA A 273 7.52 21.20 -1.18
C ALA A 273 6.46 22.32 -1.16
N MET A 274 6.66 23.40 -0.39
CA MET A 274 5.69 24.51 -0.28
C MET A 274 6.29 25.83 -0.76
N ILE A 275 6.96 25.84 -1.92
CA ILE A 275 7.52 27.08 -2.50
C ILE A 275 6.68 27.56 -3.70
N GLY A 276 6.08 26.67 -4.48
CA GLY A 276 5.26 27.04 -5.66
C GLY A 276 4.08 27.96 -5.33
N ALA A 277 3.32 27.65 -4.27
CA ALA A 277 2.14 28.43 -3.88
C ALA A 277 2.46 29.72 -3.09
N LEU A 278 3.56 29.75 -2.34
CA LEU A 278 3.96 30.91 -1.53
C LEU A 278 4.51 32.06 -2.39
N VAL A 279 5.17 31.74 -3.51
CA VAL A 279 5.62 32.76 -4.47
C VAL A 279 4.43 33.51 -5.09
N LEU A 280 3.32 32.81 -5.37
CA LEU A 280 2.12 33.40 -5.98
C LEU A 280 1.28 34.22 -4.98
N LEU A 281 1.13 33.76 -3.73
CA LEU A 281 0.42 34.50 -2.68
C LEU A 281 1.17 35.75 -2.19
N VAL A 282 2.50 35.72 -2.13
CA VAL A 282 3.30 36.87 -1.66
C VAL A 282 3.52 37.92 -2.76
N LEU A 283 3.41 37.56 -4.04
CA LEU A 283 3.44 38.53 -5.14
C LEU A 283 2.12 39.33 -5.23
N LEU A 284 0.97 38.71 -4.97
CA LEU A 284 -0.33 39.39 -4.94
C LEU A 284 -0.47 40.35 -3.74
N ALA A 285 0.05 39.99 -2.56
CA ALA A 285 -0.01 40.86 -1.38
C ALA A 285 0.87 42.13 -1.49
N GLY A 286 1.91 42.10 -2.34
CA GLY A 286 2.81 43.25 -2.54
C GLY A 286 2.35 44.25 -3.61
N ALA A 287 1.25 43.97 -4.32
CA ALA A 287 0.68 44.89 -5.31
C ALA A 287 -0.35 45.87 -4.70
N TRP A 288 -0.66 45.74 -3.40
CA TRP A 288 -1.63 46.54 -2.65
C TRP A 288 -1.06 47.01 -1.30
N GLY A 289 0.19 47.47 -1.28
CA GLY A 289 0.85 48.06 -0.12
C GLY A 289 1.72 49.25 -0.51
#